data_AF-A0A9D4GCS4-F1
#
_entry.id   AF-A0A9D4GCS4-F1
#
_cell.length_a   1.000
_cell.length_b   1.000
_cell.length_c   1.000
_cell.angle_alpha   90.00
_cell.angle_beta   90.00
_cell.angle_gamma   90.00
#
_symmetry.space_group_name_H-M   'P 1'
#
loop_
_entity.id
_entity.type
_entity.pdbx_description
1 polymer ?
#
loop_
_entity_poly.entity_id
_entity_poly.type
_entity_poly.pdbx_seq_one_letter_code
_entity_poly.pdbx_strand_id
1 'polypeptide(L)'
;MIVEQFMHFDYLVFFFREYGLGRQHLYTTISDLDTHVCRLTHGNPLLGQRNVHGLLASEGLVVQRSRVAESLTRVDEAAEAMRWSRTIQRRTYRVPGPNALSHIDGNHKFPIPPAKKSIFSLISDKQIP
;
A
#
# COMPACT_ATOMS: atom_id res chain seq x y z
N MET A 1 -28.78 6.11 21.01
CA MET A 1 -27.47 6.78 21.08
C MET A 1 -26.42 5.89 20.43
N ILE A 2 -26.26 5.98 19.11
CA ILE A 2 -25.25 5.25 18.33
C ILE A 2 -24.68 6.28 17.36
N VAL A 3 -23.67 7.03 17.78
CA VAL A 3 -23.00 8.02 16.90
C VAL A 3 -21.48 8.11 17.10
N GLU A 4 -20.91 7.31 18.01
CA GLU A 4 -19.51 7.46 18.44
C GLU A 4 -18.49 6.63 17.65
N GLN A 5 -18.89 5.85 16.64
CA GLN A 5 -17.94 4.98 15.91
C GLN A 5 -17.54 5.44 14.51
N PHE A 6 -18.19 6.47 13.94
CA PHE A 6 -17.81 7.00 12.62
C PHE A 6 -16.75 8.12 12.68
N MET A 7 -16.38 8.53 13.89
CA MET A 7 -15.52 9.68 14.21
C MET A 7 -14.01 9.37 14.17
N HIS A 8 -13.52 8.42 13.37
CA HIS A 8 -12.07 8.11 13.35
C HIS A 8 -11.34 8.60 12.09
N PHE A 9 -12.01 8.59 10.93
CA PHE A 9 -11.40 9.06 9.69
C PHE A 9 -11.42 10.58 9.55
N ASP A 10 -12.51 11.23 9.96
CA ASP A 10 -12.67 12.69 9.81
C ASP A 10 -11.72 13.48 10.73
N TYR A 11 -11.37 12.90 11.88
CA TYR A 11 -10.43 13.50 12.83
C TYR A 11 -9.01 13.54 12.27
N LEU A 12 -8.60 12.51 11.53
CA LEU A 12 -7.31 12.53 10.84
C LEU A 12 -7.28 13.62 9.77
N VAL A 13 -8.36 13.75 8.98
CA VAL A 13 -8.46 14.80 7.96
C VAL A 13 -8.41 16.20 8.58
N PHE A 14 -9.13 16.41 9.69
CA PHE A 14 -9.10 17.68 10.42
C PHE A 14 -7.73 17.95 11.05
N PHE A 15 -7.11 16.94 11.67
CA PHE A 15 -5.77 17.03 12.26
C PHE A 15 -4.70 17.37 11.22
N PHE A 16 -4.70 16.72 10.06
CA PHE A 16 -3.76 17.04 8.98
C PHE A 16 -3.93 18.47 8.46
N ARG A 17 -5.16 19.00 8.48
CA ARG A 17 -5.47 20.37 8.06
C ARG A 17 -5.05 21.41 9.11
N GLU A 18 -5.33 21.14 10.39
CA GLU A 18 -5.02 22.04 11.52
C GLU A 18 -3.51 22.22 11.71
N TYR A 19 -2.76 21.12 11.63
CA TYR A 19 -1.30 21.15 11.83
C TYR A 19 -0.51 21.44 10.56
N GLY A 20 -1.18 21.74 9.43
CA GLY A 20 -0.50 21.99 8.15
C GLY A 20 0.35 20.80 7.64
N LEU A 21 0.09 19.60 8.17
CA LEU A 21 0.75 18.34 7.82
C LEU A 21 0.18 17.71 6.54
N GLY A 22 -0.62 18.47 5.79
CA GLY A 22 -1.01 18.11 4.44
C GLY A 22 0.22 17.79 3.61
N ARG A 23 0.17 16.72 2.78
CA ARG A 23 1.30 16.23 1.98
C ARG A 23 2.00 17.40 1.28
N GLN A 24 3.15 17.82 1.81
CA GLN A 24 3.89 18.98 1.32
C GLN A 24 4.67 18.71 0.04
N HIS A 25 4.50 17.53 -0.57
CA HIS A 25 5.11 17.27 -1.86
C HIS A 25 4.20 17.83 -2.97
N LEU A 26 4.38 19.11 -3.25
CA LEU A 26 3.86 19.74 -4.44
C LEU A 26 4.33 18.91 -5.65
N TYR A 27 3.41 18.70 -6.60
CA TYR A 27 3.74 17.95 -7.81
C TYR A 27 4.81 18.70 -8.60
N THR A 28 5.85 17.99 -9.01
CA THR A 28 6.86 18.55 -9.90
C THR A 28 6.23 18.82 -11.26
N THR A 29 6.30 20.07 -11.70
CA THR A 29 5.85 20.45 -13.05
C THR A 29 6.94 20.03 -14.02
N ILE A 30 6.72 18.91 -14.72
CA ILE A 30 7.64 18.36 -15.71
C ILE A 30 6.91 18.29 -17.06
N SER A 31 7.51 18.84 -18.10
CA SER A 31 7.05 18.73 -19.50
C SER A 31 7.47 17.40 -20.13
N ASP A 32 8.67 16.93 -19.79
CA ASP A 32 9.34 15.84 -20.50
C ASP A 32 9.07 14.47 -19.88
N LEU A 33 7.89 14.32 -19.25
CA LEU A 33 7.51 13.11 -18.51
C LEU A 33 7.58 11.86 -19.40
N ASP A 34 7.15 12.00 -20.65
CA ASP A 34 7.08 10.91 -21.62
C ASP A 34 8.49 10.38 -21.95
N THR A 35 9.52 11.25 -21.97
CA THR A 35 10.93 10.87 -22.16
C THR A 35 11.47 10.08 -20.97
N HIS A 36 11.16 10.52 -19.75
CA HIS A 36 11.53 9.78 -18.54
C HIS A 36 10.84 8.42 -18.51
N VAL A 37 9.53 8.38 -18.77
CA VAL A 37 8.76 7.13 -18.80
C VAL A 37 9.32 6.18 -19.87
N CYS A 38 9.58 6.67 -21.08
CA CYS A 38 10.16 5.87 -22.18
C CYS A 38 11.54 5.30 -21.83
N ARG A 39 12.41 6.07 -21.16
CA ARG A 39 13.70 5.57 -20.67
C ARG A 39 13.52 4.48 -19.62
N LEU A 40 12.57 4.65 -18.70
CA LEU A 40 12.33 3.67 -17.63
C LEU A 40 11.70 2.38 -18.15
N THR A 41 10.84 2.46 -19.17
CA THR A 41 10.17 1.29 -19.76
C THR A 41 11.00 0.56 -20.80
N HIS A 42 11.99 1.22 -21.43
CA HIS A 42 12.85 0.63 -22.47
C HIS A 42 13.52 -0.70 -22.08
N GLY A 43 13.82 -0.89 -20.79
CA GLY A 43 14.43 -2.13 -20.28
C GLY A 43 13.43 -3.19 -19.81
N ASN A 44 12.17 -2.81 -19.53
CA ASN A 44 11.16 -3.74 -19.03
C ASN A 44 9.73 -3.22 -19.34
N PRO A 45 9.11 -3.69 -20.44
CA PRO A 45 7.75 -3.26 -20.83
C PRO A 45 6.66 -3.70 -19.83
N LEU A 46 6.98 -4.65 -18.94
CA LEU A 46 6.05 -5.12 -17.89
C LEU A 46 6.02 -4.19 -16.67
N LEU A 47 6.83 -3.13 -16.62
CA LEU A 47 6.79 -2.12 -15.57
C LEU A 47 5.43 -1.42 -15.57
N GLY A 48 4.59 -1.77 -14.60
CA GLY A 48 3.30 -1.15 -14.40
C GLY A 48 3.39 0.28 -13.85
N GLN A 49 2.28 1.02 -13.97
CA GLN A 49 2.11 2.40 -13.48
C GLN A 49 2.68 2.63 -12.06
N ARG A 50 2.44 1.69 -11.12
CA ARG A 50 2.90 1.82 -9.73
C ARG A 50 4.42 1.76 -9.60
N ASN A 51 5.07 0.92 -10.41
CA ASN A 51 6.53 0.81 -10.40
C ASN A 51 7.16 2.04 -11.03
N VAL A 52 6.63 2.50 -12.16
CA VAL A 52 7.08 3.75 -12.81
C VAL A 52 6.91 4.94 -11.86
N HIS A 53 5.78 5.02 -11.16
CA HIS A 53 5.54 6.07 -10.16
C HIS A 53 6.56 6.04 -9.01
N GLY A 54 6.88 4.86 -8.49
CA GLY A 54 7.91 4.71 -7.46
C GLY A 54 9.32 5.03 -7.95
N LEU A 55 9.63 4.69 -9.20
CA LEU A 55 10.93 4.95 -9.81
C LEU A 55 11.12 6.45 -10.06
N LEU A 56 10.09 7.14 -10.56
CA LEU A 56 10.06 8.61 -10.64
C LEU A 56 10.24 9.25 -9.26
N ALA A 57 9.56 8.72 -8.23
CA ALA A 57 9.74 9.21 -6.87
C ALA A 57 11.17 8.99 -6.33
N SER A 58 11.82 7.89 -6.71
CA SER A 58 13.23 7.64 -6.36
C SER A 58 14.21 8.60 -7.06
N GLU A 59 13.82 9.12 -8.23
CA GLU A 59 14.54 10.19 -8.95
C GLU A 59 14.20 11.60 -8.40
N GLY A 60 13.37 11.70 -7.35
CA GLY A 60 12.93 12.97 -6.76
C GLY A 60 11.77 13.64 -7.51
N LEU A 61 11.19 12.97 -8.50
CA LEU A 61 10.07 13.46 -9.30
C LEU A 61 8.75 12.97 -8.72
N VAL A 62 7.99 13.89 -8.15
CA VAL A 62 6.66 13.58 -7.60
C VAL A 62 5.59 14.05 -8.58
N VAL A 63 5.10 13.09 -9.35
CA VAL A 63 4.10 13.33 -10.40
C VAL A 63 2.76 12.75 -9.98
N GLN A 64 1.67 13.40 -10.43
CA GLN A 64 0.31 12.89 -10.25
C GLN A 64 0.15 11.52 -10.89
N ARG A 65 -0.60 10.66 -10.21
CA ARG A 65 -0.87 9.31 -10.69
C ARG A 65 -1.58 9.29 -12.06
N SER A 66 -2.52 10.21 -12.28
CA SER A 66 -3.23 10.39 -13.56
C SER A 66 -2.27 10.72 -14.69
N ARG A 67 -1.38 11.71 -14.50
CA ARG A 67 -0.40 12.11 -15.51
C ARG A 67 0.58 10.99 -15.86
N VAL A 68 0.98 10.18 -14.88
CA VAL A 68 1.81 8.98 -15.13
C VAL A 68 1.02 7.94 -15.92
N ALA A 69 -0.29 7.75 -15.65
CA ALA A 69 -1.12 6.85 -16.44
C ALA A 69 -1.20 7.29 -17.91
N GLU A 70 -1.56 8.55 -18.13
CA GLU A 70 -1.69 9.14 -19.47
C GLU A 70 -0.36 9.07 -20.24
N SER A 71 0.76 9.36 -19.57
CA SER A 71 2.10 9.25 -20.16
C SER A 71 2.43 7.81 -20.55
N LEU A 72 2.13 6.84 -19.69
CA LEU A 72 2.32 5.42 -20.01
C LEU A 72 1.46 4.94 -21.18
N THR A 73 0.20 5.37 -21.25
CA THR A 73 -0.69 5.04 -22.37
C THR A 73 -0.16 5.64 -23.67
N ARG A 74 0.32 6.90 -23.66
CA ARG A 74 0.93 7.54 -24.85
C ARG A 74 2.23 6.87 -25.32
N VAL A 75 3.04 6.40 -24.37
CA VAL A 75 4.35 5.78 -24.68
C VAL A 75 4.20 4.33 -25.14
N ASP A 76 3.28 3.56 -24.56
CA ASP A 76 3.17 2.13 -24.84
C ASP A 76 1.76 1.56 -24.58
N GLU A 77 0.86 1.78 -25.54
CA GLU A 77 -0.50 1.19 -25.56
C GLU A 77 -0.47 -0.34 -25.55
N ALA A 78 0.54 -0.94 -26.20
CA ALA A 78 0.68 -2.38 -26.32
C ALA A 78 1.04 -3.04 -24.97
N ALA A 79 1.95 -2.44 -24.21
CA ALA A 79 2.28 -2.92 -22.87
C ALA A 79 1.11 -2.77 -21.89
N GLU A 80 0.29 -1.75 -22.04
CA GLU A 80 -0.94 -1.61 -21.26
C GLU A 80 -1.92 -2.76 -21.54
N ALA A 81 -2.16 -3.05 -22.82
CA ALA A 81 -2.99 -4.18 -23.24
C ALA A 81 -2.42 -5.53 -22.78
N MET A 82 -1.10 -5.73 -22.85
CA MET A 82 -0.43 -6.94 -22.34
C MET A 82 -0.58 -7.10 -20.83
N ARG A 83 -0.54 -6.00 -20.06
CA ARG A 83 -0.75 -6.05 -18.61
C ARG A 83 -2.18 -6.41 -18.26
N TRP A 84 -3.15 -5.93 -19.04
CA TRP A 84 -4.56 -6.24 -18.85
C TRP A 84 -4.89 -7.67 -19.29
N SER A 85 -4.25 -8.16 -20.35
CA SER A 85 -4.44 -9.54 -20.83
C SER A 85 -3.77 -10.58 -19.92
N ARG A 86 -2.76 -10.17 -19.13
CA ARG A 86 -2.07 -11.05 -18.17
C ARG A 86 -2.97 -11.40 -16.98
N THR A 87 -3.83 -12.37 -17.21
CA THR A 87 -4.69 -12.95 -16.18
C THR A 87 -3.81 -13.65 -15.13
N ILE A 88 -4.03 -13.32 -13.86
CA ILE A 88 -3.40 -14.04 -12.74
C ILE A 88 -3.89 -15.48 -12.79
N GLN A 89 -2.98 -16.41 -13.11
CA GLN A 89 -3.26 -17.84 -13.05
C GLN A 89 -3.41 -18.26 -11.59
N ARG A 90 -4.65 -18.32 -11.10
CA ARG A 90 -4.94 -18.76 -9.74
C ARG A 90 -4.79 -20.28 -9.68
N ARG A 91 -3.97 -20.76 -8.75
CA ARG A 91 -3.79 -22.19 -8.53
C ARG A 91 -5.04 -22.77 -7.85
N THR A 92 -5.55 -23.86 -8.39
CA THR A 92 -6.58 -24.67 -7.72
C THR A 92 -5.89 -25.59 -6.72
N TYR A 93 -6.03 -25.29 -5.43
CA TYR A 93 -5.54 -26.16 -4.37
C TYR A 93 -6.60 -27.20 -4.03
N ARG A 94 -6.23 -28.48 -4.05
CA ARG A 94 -7.02 -29.56 -3.46
C ARG A 94 -6.53 -29.78 -2.05
N VAL A 95 -7.38 -29.50 -1.07
CA VAL A 95 -7.07 -29.65 0.34
C VAL A 95 -7.97 -30.71 0.97
N PRO A 96 -7.49 -31.48 1.96
CA PRO A 96 -8.26 -32.57 2.58
C PRO A 96 -9.45 -32.09 3.44
N GLY A 97 -9.55 -30.79 3.73
CA GLY A 97 -10.67 -30.19 4.46
C GLY A 97 -10.58 -28.66 4.53
N PRO A 98 -11.66 -27.97 4.96
CA PRO A 98 -11.80 -26.52 4.89
C PRO A 98 -10.69 -25.71 5.61
N ASN A 99 -10.05 -26.27 6.64
CA ASN A 99 -8.98 -25.59 7.39
C ASN A 99 -7.57 -25.86 6.87
N ALA A 100 -7.39 -26.77 5.92
CA ALA A 100 -6.06 -27.15 5.44
C ALA A 100 -5.44 -26.09 4.49
N LEU A 101 -6.25 -25.18 3.93
CA LEU A 101 -5.76 -24.05 3.14
C LEU A 101 -5.29 -22.87 4.01
N SER A 102 -5.88 -22.69 5.20
CA SER A 102 -5.62 -21.56 6.10
C SER A 102 -4.16 -21.47 6.56
N HIS A 103 -3.43 -22.58 6.50
CA HIS A 103 -2.01 -22.61 6.86
C HIS A 103 -1.08 -22.02 5.79
N ILE A 104 -1.55 -21.84 4.55
CA ILE A 104 -0.76 -21.27 3.44
C ILE A 104 -0.71 -19.74 3.52
N ASP A 105 -1.74 -19.11 4.11
CA ASP A 105 -1.67 -17.70 4.54
C ASP A 105 -1.30 -17.63 6.03
N GLY A 106 -0.42 -18.53 6.45
CA GLY A 106 0.24 -18.47 7.73
C GLY A 106 1.16 -17.26 7.74
N ASN A 107 0.59 -16.07 7.86
CA ASN A 107 0.88 -15.18 8.97
C ASN A 107 2.23 -15.51 9.62
N HIS A 108 3.34 -15.23 8.91
CA HIS A 108 4.65 -15.02 9.53
C HIS A 108 4.62 -13.72 10.36
N LYS A 109 3.46 -13.37 10.96
CA LYS A 109 3.42 -12.32 11.97
C LYS A 109 4.11 -12.91 13.17
N PHE A 110 5.31 -12.40 13.38
CA PHE A 110 5.94 -12.17 14.66
C PHE A 110 4.95 -12.39 15.82
N PRO A 111 5.21 -13.32 16.76
CA PRO A 111 4.32 -13.51 17.88
C PRO A 111 4.24 -12.19 18.65
N ILE A 112 3.10 -11.53 18.60
CA ILE A 112 2.79 -10.43 19.50
C ILE A 112 2.76 -11.09 20.89
N PRO A 113 3.65 -10.72 21.82
CA PRO A 113 3.59 -11.27 23.17
C PRO A 113 2.22 -10.89 23.77
N PRO A 114 1.53 -11.82 24.47
CA PRO A 114 0.26 -11.51 25.08
C PRO A 114 0.43 -10.29 25.99
N ALA A 115 -0.52 -9.36 25.87
CA ALA A 115 -0.53 -8.07 26.54
C ALA A 115 -0.08 -8.17 28.00
N LYS A 116 0.83 -7.27 28.38
CA LYS A 116 1.33 -7.12 29.75
C LYS A 116 0.14 -7.09 30.71
N LYS A 117 0.10 -8.02 31.66
CA LYS A 117 -0.80 -7.99 32.80
C LYS A 117 -0.75 -6.57 33.41
N SER A 118 -1.92 -5.96 33.61
CA SER A 118 -2.04 -4.68 34.29
C SER A 118 -1.29 -4.73 35.62
N ILE A 119 -0.52 -3.69 35.96
CA ILE A 119 0.23 -3.57 37.22
C ILE A 119 -0.68 -3.83 38.44
N PHE A 120 -1.98 -3.52 38.33
CA PHE A 120 -2.98 -3.82 39.37
C PHE A 120 -3.14 -5.31 39.68
N SER A 121 -2.94 -6.20 38.71
CA SER A 121 -3.02 -7.66 38.93
C SER A 121 -1.79 -8.27 39.60
N LEU A 122 -0.68 -7.52 39.70
CA LEU A 122 0.56 -7.97 40.34
C LEU A 122 0.62 -7.64 41.85
N ILE A 123 -0.31 -6.82 42.36
CA ILE A 123 -0.35 -6.42 43.78
C ILE A 123 -1.23 -7.36 44.62
N SER A 124 -2.22 -8.03 44.01
CA SER A 124 -3.09 -8.99 44.72
C SER A 124 -2.42 -10.32 45.09
N ASP A 125 -1.26 -10.66 44.52
CA ASP A 125 -0.54 -11.91 44.79
C ASP A 125 0.53 -11.78 45.91
N LYS A 126 0.62 -10.63 46.59
CA LYS A 126 1.44 -10.49 47.81
C LYS A 126 0.58 -10.44 49.07
N GLN A 127 0.14 -11.61 49.51
CA GLN A 127 -0.10 -11.90 50.92
C GLN A 127 0.65 -13.18 51.26
N ILE A 128 1.80 -13.01 51.91
CA ILE A 128 2.57 -14.04 52.62
C ILE A 128 2.03 -14.02 54.06
N PRO A 129 1.54 -15.15 54.59
CA PRO A 129 2.41 -16.09 55.28
C PRO A 129 2.51 -17.47 54.63
#